data_AF-A0A258QS13-F1
#
_entry.id   AF-A0A258QS13-F1
#
_cell.length_a   1.000
_cell.length_b   1.000
_cell.length_c   1.000
_cell.angle_alpha   90.00
_cell.angle_beta   90.00
_cell.angle_gamma   90.00
#
_symmetry.space_group_name_H-M   'P 1'
#
loop_
_entity.id
_entity.type
_entity.pdbx_description
1 polymer ?
#
loop_
_entity_poly.entity_id
_entity_poly.type
_entity_poly.pdbx_seq_one_letter_code
_entity_poly.pdbx_strand_id
1 'polypeptide(L)'
;GWMLMGEMGKGYHPTDASGQIDWLLVAFRIAGAALVVPVMEELLWRSFLQRWVQQPDFMTLNPAQIGLKALFIASALFAVEHLQWLAGLVAGLAYGWLYIRTRNLWAPIIAHAVTNGMLGAYVVATGRWSFW
;
A
#
# COMPACT_ATOMS: atom_id res chain seq x y z
N GLY A 1 -17.89 3.92 8.68
CA GLY A 1 -18.62 3.89 7.40
C GLY A 1 -18.49 2.52 6.76
N TRP A 2 -19.29 2.20 5.74
CA TRP A 2 -19.34 0.85 5.15
C TRP A 2 -18.02 0.37 4.50
N MET A 3 -17.13 1.30 4.15
CA MET A 3 -15.82 1.02 3.55
C MET A 3 -14.71 0.70 4.57
N LEU A 4 -15.03 0.68 5.87
CA LEU A 4 -14.05 0.42 6.92
C LEU A 4 -14.07 -1.03 7.38
N MET A 5 -12.88 -1.62 7.55
CA MET A 5 -12.65 -2.88 8.25
C MET A 5 -12.26 -2.58 9.71
N GLY A 6 -13.21 -2.00 10.46
CA GLY A 6 -13.01 -1.54 11.84
C GLY A 6 -13.41 -0.09 12.07
N GLU A 7 -12.94 0.50 13.18
CA GLU A 7 -13.17 1.92 13.49
C GLU A 7 -11.94 2.76 13.12
N MET A 8 -12.17 4.00 12.70
CA MET A 8 -11.08 4.97 12.51
C MET A 8 -10.50 5.31 13.89
N GLY A 9 -9.22 5.05 14.09
CA GLY A 9 -8.52 5.41 15.32
C GLY A 9 -8.43 6.92 15.52
N LYS A 10 -7.88 7.33 16.68
CA LYS A 10 -7.64 8.75 17.01
C LYS A 10 -6.70 9.46 16.02
N GLY A 11 -5.94 8.69 15.25
CA GLY A 11 -4.98 9.18 14.28
C GLY A 11 -3.58 9.34 14.87
N TYR A 12 -2.60 9.54 13.99
CA TYR A 12 -1.24 9.83 14.40
C TYR A 12 -1.13 11.20 15.11
N HIS A 13 -0.44 11.26 16.24
CA HIS A 13 -0.25 12.50 17.00
C HIS A 13 1.22 12.97 16.91
N PRO A 14 1.61 13.77 15.90
CA PRO A 14 2.97 14.28 15.76
C PRO A 14 3.15 15.61 16.49
N THR A 15 2.76 15.69 17.76
CA THR A 15 2.89 16.95 18.52
C THR A 15 3.89 16.83 19.65
N ASP A 16 4.68 17.88 19.86
CA ASP A 16 5.59 17.98 20.99
C ASP A 16 4.87 18.31 22.31
N ALA A 17 5.61 18.47 23.40
CA ALA A 17 5.07 18.80 24.72
C ALA A 17 4.35 20.17 24.78
N SER A 18 4.58 21.04 23.80
CA SER A 18 3.92 22.35 23.65
C SER A 18 2.70 22.30 22.74
N GLY A 19 2.40 21.14 22.15
CA GLY A 19 1.29 20.95 21.21
C GLY A 19 1.60 21.38 19.78
N GLN A 20 2.86 21.74 19.46
CA GLN A 20 3.28 22.09 18.10
C GLN A 20 3.63 20.85 17.30
N ILE A 21 3.48 20.91 15.97
CA ILE A 21 3.83 19.79 15.09
C ILE A 21 5.34 19.55 15.13
N ASP A 22 5.73 18.32 15.49
CA ASP A 22 7.08 17.81 15.35
C ASP A 22 7.30 17.39 13.89
N TRP A 23 7.93 18.27 13.13
CA TRP A 23 8.21 18.05 11.71
C TRP A 23 9.19 16.91 11.44
N LEU A 24 10.04 16.55 12.41
CA LEU A 24 10.95 15.43 12.26
C LEU A 24 10.17 14.11 12.27
N LEU A 25 9.22 13.97 13.20
CA LEU A 25 8.32 12.82 13.27
C LEU A 25 7.47 12.69 11.99
N VAL A 26 6.91 13.80 11.51
CA VAL A 26 6.17 13.82 10.23
C VAL A 26 7.06 13.40 9.07
N ALA A 27 8.27 13.93 8.96
CA ALA A 27 9.20 13.61 7.89
C ALA A 27 9.58 12.13 7.89
N PHE A 28 9.90 11.55 9.06
CA PHE A 28 10.20 10.12 9.18
C PHE A 28 8.99 9.25 8.81
N ARG A 29 7.78 9.65 9.21
CA ARG A 29 6.57 8.90 8.87
C ARG A 29 6.30 8.90 7.36
N ILE A 30 6.43 10.05 6.71
CA ILE A 30 6.30 10.16 5.25
C ILE A 30 7.40 9.35 4.55
N ALA A 31 8.65 9.48 4.98
CA ALA A 31 9.76 8.74 4.39
C ALA A 31 9.57 7.22 4.51
N GLY A 32 9.16 6.73 5.68
CA GLY A 32 8.83 5.32 5.88
C GLY A 32 7.70 4.86 4.95
N ALA A 33 6.59 5.61 4.92
CA ALA A 33 5.42 5.29 4.13
C ALA A 33 5.65 5.35 2.61
N ALA A 34 6.52 6.25 2.13
CA ALA A 34 6.76 6.45 0.70
C ALA A 34 8.00 5.69 0.18
N LEU A 35 8.99 5.36 1.02
CA LEU A 35 10.24 4.75 0.56
C LEU A 35 10.41 3.28 1.01
N VAL A 36 9.98 2.95 2.22
CA VAL A 36 10.22 1.61 2.80
C VAL A 36 9.02 0.71 2.59
N VAL A 37 7.84 1.18 2.99
CA VAL A 37 6.58 0.42 2.90
C VAL A 37 6.32 -0.09 1.48
N PRO A 38 6.41 0.70 0.41
CA PRO A 38 6.10 0.23 -0.94
C PRO A 38 7.07 -0.87 -1.40
N VAL A 39 8.35 -0.77 -1.04
CA VAL A 39 9.33 -1.81 -1.40
C VAL A 39 8.98 -3.13 -0.72
N MET A 40 8.72 -3.09 0.59
CA MET A 40 8.43 -4.29 1.37
C MET A 40 7.09 -4.91 0.99
N GLU A 41 6.04 -4.08 0.85
CA GLU A 41 4.72 -4.54 0.48
C GLU A 41 4.68 -5.09 -0.94
N GLU A 42 5.26 -4.41 -1.94
CA GLU A 42 5.25 -4.95 -3.31
C GLU A 42 6.08 -6.24 -3.43
N LEU A 43 7.17 -6.38 -2.67
CA LEU A 43 7.89 -7.64 -2.58
C LEU A 43 7.00 -8.75 -2.02
N LEU A 44 6.30 -8.50 -0.91
CA LEU A 44 5.40 -9.49 -0.31
C LEU A 44 4.22 -9.83 -1.21
N TRP A 45 3.52 -8.82 -1.69
CA TRP A 45 2.23 -8.98 -2.36
C TRP A 45 2.38 -9.38 -3.83
N ARG A 46 3.28 -8.74 -4.57
CA ARG A 46 3.40 -8.94 -6.04
C ARG A 46 4.48 -9.95 -6.36
N SER A 47 5.66 -9.77 -5.78
CA SER A 47 6.79 -10.67 -6.03
C SER A 47 6.58 -12.03 -5.37
N PHE A 48 5.99 -12.12 -4.19
CA PHE A 48 5.74 -13.41 -3.54
C PHE A 48 4.29 -13.88 -3.72
N LEU A 49 3.33 -13.31 -2.99
CA LEU A 49 2.00 -13.91 -2.82
C LEU A 49 1.23 -14.06 -4.13
N GLN A 50 1.18 -13.03 -4.97
CA GLN A 50 0.44 -13.07 -6.24
C GLN A 50 1.00 -14.12 -7.20
N ARG A 51 2.34 -14.27 -7.27
CA ARG A 51 2.97 -15.32 -8.07
C ARG A 51 2.77 -16.71 -7.45
N TRP A 52 2.85 -16.82 -6.12
CA TRP A 52 2.65 -18.07 -5.39
C TRP A 52 1.23 -18.62 -5.49
N VAL A 53 0.22 -17.75 -5.42
CA VAL A 53 -1.19 -18.12 -5.65
C VAL A 53 -1.40 -18.64 -7.07
N GLN A 54 -0.65 -18.13 -8.06
CA GLN A 54 -0.68 -18.64 -9.42
C GLN A 54 0.02 -20.01 -9.52
N GLN A 55 1.23 -20.14 -8.98
CA GLN A 55 1.96 -21.41 -8.91
C GLN A 55 2.98 -21.44 -7.75
N PRO A 56 3.18 -22.59 -7.07
CA PRO A 56 4.12 -22.68 -5.96
C PRO A 56 5.58 -22.38 -6.31
N ASP A 57 6.05 -22.80 -7.49
CA ASP A 57 7.38 -22.43 -8.01
C ASP A 57 7.35 -21.02 -8.61
N PHE A 58 7.05 -20.04 -7.78
CA PHE A 58 6.69 -18.69 -8.20
C PHE A 58 7.87 -17.88 -8.78
N MET A 59 9.10 -18.30 -8.50
CA MET A 59 10.31 -17.62 -8.96
C MET A 59 10.55 -17.81 -10.46
N THR A 60 10.06 -18.92 -11.03
CA THR A 60 10.14 -19.21 -12.48
C THR A 60 9.00 -18.59 -13.28
N LEU A 61 7.96 -18.09 -12.61
CA LEU A 61 6.79 -17.51 -13.23
C LEU A 61 7.11 -16.13 -13.85
N ASN A 62 6.87 -15.99 -15.15
CA ASN A 62 6.86 -14.68 -15.80
C ASN A 62 5.63 -13.88 -15.31
N PRO A 63 5.78 -12.64 -14.81
CA PRO A 63 4.65 -11.86 -14.30
C PRO A 63 3.47 -11.71 -15.27
N ALA A 64 3.72 -11.75 -16.59
CA ALA A 64 2.65 -11.66 -17.59
C ALA A 64 1.77 -12.92 -17.70
N GLN A 65 2.18 -14.03 -17.08
CA GLN A 65 1.42 -15.28 -17.05
C GLN A 65 0.50 -15.38 -15.82
N ILE A 66 0.53 -14.39 -14.92
CA ILE A 66 -0.38 -14.34 -13.78
C ILE A 66 -1.81 -14.15 -14.31
N GLY A 67 -2.68 -15.10 -13.97
CA GLY A 67 -4.08 -15.06 -14.36
C GLY A 67 -4.93 -14.16 -13.47
N LEU A 68 -6.14 -13.84 -13.93
CA LEU A 68 -7.10 -13.02 -13.18
C LEU A 68 -7.42 -13.60 -11.80
N LYS A 69 -7.49 -14.93 -11.66
CA LYS A 69 -7.74 -15.59 -10.37
C LYS A 69 -6.69 -15.18 -9.32
N ALA A 70 -5.41 -15.27 -9.66
CA ALA A 70 -4.32 -14.92 -8.75
C ALA A 70 -4.30 -13.42 -8.45
N LEU A 71 -4.55 -12.57 -9.46
CA LEU A 71 -4.69 -11.12 -9.27
C LEU A 71 -5.81 -10.78 -8.28
N PHE A 72 -7.01 -11.34 -8.45
CA PHE A 72 -8.16 -11.06 -7.58
C PHE A 72 -7.94 -11.59 -6.16
N ILE A 73 -7.42 -12.81 -6.00
CA ILE A 73 -7.16 -13.38 -4.68
C ILE A 73 -6.12 -12.55 -3.92
N ALA A 74 -4.98 -12.24 -4.54
CA ALA A 74 -3.95 -11.43 -3.90
C ALA A 74 -4.46 -10.02 -3.56
N SER A 75 -5.24 -9.40 -4.44
CA SER A 75 -5.82 -8.07 -4.20
C SER A 75 -6.87 -8.08 -3.10
N ALA A 76 -7.67 -9.14 -2.99
CA ALA A 76 -8.65 -9.29 -1.91
C ALA A 76 -7.96 -9.51 -0.56
N LEU A 77 -6.89 -10.30 -0.51
CA LEU A 77 -6.09 -10.48 0.71
C LEU A 77 -5.41 -9.17 1.12
N PHE A 78 -4.86 -8.42 0.17
CA PHE A 78 -4.32 -7.08 0.40
C PHE A 78 -5.38 -6.13 0.95
N ALA A 79 -6.61 -6.17 0.40
CA ALA A 79 -7.72 -5.36 0.88
C ALA A 79 -8.08 -5.60 2.35
N VAL A 80 -7.98 -6.85 2.82
CA VAL A 80 -8.29 -7.23 4.21
C VAL A 80 -7.30 -6.64 5.21
N GLU A 81 -6.03 -6.45 4.81
CA GLU A 81 -5.02 -5.77 5.64
C GLU A 81 -5.34 -4.28 5.84
N HIS A 82 -6.09 -3.68 4.91
CA HIS A 82 -6.34 -2.25 4.90
C HIS A 82 -7.62 -1.90 5.66
N LEU A 83 -7.52 -0.92 6.55
CA LEU A 83 -8.70 -0.36 7.23
C LEU A 83 -9.73 0.14 6.21
N GLN A 84 -9.31 0.80 5.14
CA GLN A 84 -10.18 1.17 4.03
C GLN A 84 -10.20 0.05 2.98
N TRP A 85 -10.97 -1.02 3.24
CA TRP A 85 -10.88 -2.25 2.46
C TRP A 85 -11.11 -2.02 0.95
N LEU A 86 -12.03 -1.12 0.60
CA LEU A 86 -12.32 -0.83 -0.82
C LEU A 86 -11.15 -0.12 -1.50
N ALA A 87 -10.53 0.84 -0.82
CA ALA A 87 -9.34 1.51 -1.33
C ALA A 87 -8.17 0.52 -1.46
N GLY A 88 -7.99 -0.34 -0.46
CA GLY A 88 -7.04 -1.45 -0.49
C GLY A 88 -7.27 -2.37 -1.69
N LEU A 89 -8.52 -2.79 -1.95
CA LEU A 89 -8.86 -3.65 -3.09
C LEU A 89 -8.52 -3.00 -4.44
N VAL A 90 -8.88 -1.72 -4.61
CA VAL A 90 -8.60 -0.97 -5.85
C VAL A 90 -7.10 -0.80 -6.07
N ALA A 91 -6.34 -0.43 -5.02
CA ALA A 91 -4.88 -0.34 -5.08
C ALA A 91 -4.25 -1.72 -5.36
N GLY A 92 -4.76 -2.75 -4.69
CA GLY A 92 -4.49 -4.17 -4.90
C GLY A 92 -4.46 -4.53 -6.39
N LEU A 93 -5.61 -4.31 -7.03
CA LEU A 93 -5.86 -4.60 -8.44
C LEU A 93 -5.00 -3.73 -9.36
N ALA A 94 -4.88 -2.43 -9.08
CA ALA A 94 -4.13 -1.50 -9.91
C ALA A 94 -2.65 -1.85 -9.96
N TYR A 95 -2.00 -2.01 -8.80
CA TYR A 95 -0.57 -2.35 -8.73
C TYR A 95 -0.31 -3.78 -9.21
N GLY A 96 -1.20 -4.73 -8.88
CA GLY A 96 -1.11 -6.11 -9.37
C GLY A 96 -1.19 -6.20 -10.89
N TRP A 97 -2.12 -5.46 -11.51
CA TRP A 97 -2.23 -5.38 -12.97
C TRP A 97 -1.04 -4.65 -13.60
N LEU A 98 -0.56 -3.55 -12.99
CA LEU A 98 0.61 -2.82 -13.44
C LEU A 98 1.85 -3.72 -13.45
N TYR A 99 2.02 -4.57 -12.44
CA TYR A 99 3.09 -5.57 -12.37
C TYR A 99 3.01 -6.57 -13.53
N ILE A 100 1.82 -7.12 -13.79
CA ILE A 100 1.57 -8.06 -14.90
C ILE A 100 1.91 -7.41 -16.25
N ARG A 101 1.47 -6.16 -16.44
CA ARG A 101 1.60 -5.44 -17.71
C ARG A 101 3.03 -5.01 -18.01
N THR A 102 3.77 -4.59 -16.98
CA THR A 102 5.14 -4.07 -17.12
C THR A 102 6.20 -5.14 -16.96
N ARG A 103 5.86 -6.26 -16.30
CA ARG A 103 6.81 -7.31 -15.88
C ARG A 103 7.96 -6.78 -15.04
N ASN A 104 7.74 -5.63 -14.38
CA ASN A 104 8.76 -4.92 -13.61
C ASN A 104 8.18 -4.57 -12.24
N LEU A 105 8.83 -5.02 -11.17
CA LEU A 105 8.39 -4.75 -9.80
C LEU A 105 8.57 -3.28 -9.40
N TRP A 106 9.49 -2.54 -10.04
CA TRP A 106 9.67 -1.12 -9.76
C TRP A 106 8.47 -0.26 -10.17
N ALA A 107 7.70 -0.68 -11.17
CA ALA A 107 6.53 0.06 -11.61
C ALA A 107 5.45 0.19 -10.52
N PRO A 108 4.95 -0.90 -9.89
CA PRO A 108 4.05 -0.80 -8.76
C PRO A 108 4.72 -0.19 -7.52
N ILE A 109 6.02 -0.42 -7.25
CA ILE A 109 6.73 0.22 -6.13
C ILE A 109 6.66 1.74 -6.23
N ILE A 110 6.98 2.30 -7.41
CA ILE A 110 6.96 3.75 -7.62
C ILE A 110 5.51 4.28 -7.56
N ALA A 111 4.56 3.58 -8.18
CA ALA A 111 3.16 3.98 -8.13
C ALA A 111 2.63 4.02 -6.68
N HIS A 112 2.96 3.01 -5.88
CA HIS A 112 2.59 2.94 -4.48
C HIS A 112 3.32 4.00 -3.64
N ALA A 113 4.62 4.21 -3.86
CA ALA A 113 5.37 5.31 -3.23
C ALA A 113 4.74 6.68 -3.49
N VAL A 114 4.32 6.95 -4.72
CA VAL A 114 3.63 8.20 -5.08
C VAL A 114 2.30 8.31 -4.35
N THR A 115 1.48 7.26 -4.35
CA THR A 115 0.19 7.26 -3.65
C THR A 115 0.35 7.52 -2.15
N ASN A 116 1.33 6.90 -1.49
CA ASN A 116 1.60 7.08 -0.06
C ASN A 116 2.16 8.48 0.23
N GLY A 117 3.05 8.99 -0.63
CA GLY A 117 3.56 10.35 -0.53
C GLY A 117 2.44 11.40 -0.68
N MET A 118 1.54 11.22 -1.65
CA MET A 118 0.37 12.09 -1.84
C MET A 118 -0.59 12.02 -0.66
N LEU A 119 -0.86 10.82 -0.13
CA LEU A 119 -1.68 10.66 1.08
C LEU A 119 -1.03 11.38 2.26
N GLY A 120 0.28 11.26 2.44
CA GLY A 120 0.99 11.97 3.51
C GLY A 120 0.93 13.48 3.38
N ALA A 121 1.15 14.01 2.17
CA ALA A 121 0.98 15.44 1.89
C ALA A 121 -0.46 15.91 2.18
N TYR A 122 -1.46 15.10 1.81
CA TYR A 122 -2.87 15.39 2.10
C TYR A 122 -3.17 15.42 3.60
N VAL A 123 -2.68 14.44 4.36
CA VAL A 123 -2.87 14.38 5.82
C VAL A 123 -2.29 15.62 6.49
N VAL A 124 -1.06 16.01 6.13
CA VAL A 124 -0.39 17.20 6.67
C VAL A 124 -1.15 18.47 6.28
N ALA A 125 -1.57 18.60 5.02
CA ALA A 125 -2.27 19.80 4.54
C ALA A 125 -3.68 19.97 5.14
N THR A 126 -4.34 18.88 5.50
CA THR A 126 -5.74 18.90 6.00
C THR A 126 -5.89 18.67 7.49
N GLY A 127 -4.80 18.29 8.19
CA GLY A 127 -4.84 17.89 9.60
C GLY A 127 -5.64 16.62 9.86
N ARG A 128 -5.95 15.81 8.83
CA ARG A 128 -6.75 14.59 8.94
C ARG A 128 -5.89 13.40 9.35
N TRP A 129 -5.34 13.47 10.55
CA TRP A 129 -4.41 12.48 11.09
C TRP A 129 -5.01 11.08 11.27
N SER A 130 -6.34 10.93 11.24
CA SER A 130 -7.03 9.63 11.34
C SER A 130 -6.82 8.70 10.14
N PHE A 131 -6.23 9.18 9.05
CA PHE A 131 -5.73 8.33 7.96
C PHE A 131 -4.37 7.67 8.28
N TRP A 132 -3.75 8.03 9.41
CA TRP A 132 -2.48 7.51 9.89
C TRP A 132 -2.56 6.96 11.31
#